data_AF-A0A4U0H9S4-F1
#
_entry.id   AF-A0A4U0H9S4-F1
#
_cell.length_a   1.000
_cell.length_b   1.000
_cell.length_c   1.000
_cell.angle_alpha   90.00
_cell.angle_beta   90.00
_cell.angle_gamma   90.00
#
_symmetry.space_group_name_H-M   'P 1'
#
loop_
_entity.id
_entity.type
_entity.pdbx_description
1 polymer ?
#
loop_
_entity_poly.entity_id
_entity_poly.type
_entity_poly.pdbx_seq_one_letter_code
_entity_poly.pdbx_strand_id
1 'polypeptide(L)'
;MESLKSYITAIVAVAVILGFSAFKVAEKFTQPQSGWYQISVNPSAPDDKSQQIIGGFESETAPNEENCNLESEETPPCQVHLNLTNFSGAATPAGLSVSDATNPSTYNGALDMSQSSDGYARQEEE
;
A
#
# COMPACT_ATOMS: atom_id res chain seq x y z
N MET A 1 -19.06 -27.64 -41.48
CA MET A 1 -19.01 -26.29 -40.85
C MET A 1 -19.03 -26.35 -39.32
N GLU A 2 -18.71 -27.49 -38.69
CA GLU A 2 -18.73 -27.61 -37.21
C GLU A 2 -17.41 -27.17 -36.56
N SER A 3 -16.29 -27.34 -37.27
CA SER A 3 -14.95 -27.04 -36.74
C SER A 3 -14.70 -25.55 -36.51
N LEU A 4 -15.30 -24.67 -37.32
CA LEU A 4 -15.11 -23.22 -37.23
C LEU A 4 -15.81 -22.63 -35.99
N LYS A 5 -17.00 -23.13 -35.63
CA LYS A 5 -17.72 -22.71 -34.42
C LYS A 5 -16.96 -23.10 -33.15
N SER A 6 -16.43 -24.33 -33.10
CA SER A 6 -15.66 -24.81 -31.93
C SER A 6 -14.37 -24.00 -31.69
N TYR A 7 -13.69 -23.58 -32.77
CA TYR A 7 -12.50 -22.75 -32.68
C TYR A 7 -12.79 -21.34 -32.13
N ILE A 8 -13.89 -20.72 -32.56
CA ILE A 8 -14.29 -19.39 -32.06
C ILE A 8 -14.66 -19.45 -30.58
N THR A 9 -15.41 -20.48 -30.16
CA THR A 9 -15.78 -20.64 -28.74
C THR A 9 -14.56 -20.88 -27.84
N ALA A 10 -13.56 -21.64 -28.32
CA ALA A 10 -12.31 -21.85 -27.60
C ALA A 10 -11.49 -20.57 -27.46
N ILE A 11 -11.41 -19.75 -28.52
CA ILE A 11 -10.71 -18.45 -28.49
C ILE A 11 -11.39 -17.48 -27.52
N VAL A 12 -12.72 -17.42 -27.53
CA VAL A 12 -13.47 -16.57 -26.59
C VAL A 12 -13.28 -17.04 -25.14
N ALA A 13 -13.31 -18.35 -24.89
CA ALA A 13 -13.07 -18.89 -23.55
C ALA A 13 -11.65 -18.56 -23.04
N VAL A 14 -10.64 -18.71 -23.89
CA VAL A 14 -9.25 -18.36 -23.53
C VAL A 14 -9.09 -16.86 -23.28
N ALA A 15 -9.70 -16.00 -24.11
CA ALA A 15 -9.66 -14.55 -23.92
C ALA A 15 -10.36 -14.11 -22.61
N VAL A 16 -11.48 -14.75 -22.27
CA VAL A 16 -12.19 -14.48 -21.00
C VAL A 16 -11.37 -14.94 -19.80
N ILE A 17 -10.76 -16.13 -19.85
CA ILE A 17 -9.92 -16.65 -18.74
C ILE A 17 -8.68 -15.77 -18.52
N LEU A 18 -8.02 -15.33 -19.59
CA LEU A 18 -6.86 -14.44 -19.50
C LEU A 18 -7.27 -13.05 -18.99
N GLY A 19 -8.43 -12.54 -19.42
CA GLY A 19 -8.98 -11.27 -18.94
C GLY A 19 -9.31 -11.28 -17.44
N PHE A 20 -9.94 -12.34 -16.94
CA PHE A 20 -10.23 -12.50 -15.50
C PHE A 20 -8.97 -12.65 -14.65
N SER A 21 -7.92 -13.27 -15.18
CA SER A 21 -6.65 -13.48 -14.45
C SER A 21 -5.88 -12.16 -14.28
N ALA A 22 -5.83 -11.33 -15.32
CA ALA A 22 -5.19 -10.01 -15.26
C ALA A 22 -5.95 -9.05 -14.34
N PHE A 23 -7.28 -9.11 -14.32
CA PHE A 23 -8.10 -8.27 -13.45
C PHE A 23 -7.85 -8.56 -11.97
N LYS A 24 -7.77 -9.84 -11.57
CA LYS A 24 -7.48 -10.22 -10.18
C LYS A 24 -6.10 -9.79 -9.69
N VAL A 25 -5.12 -9.72 -10.58
CA VAL A 25 -3.76 -9.24 -10.23
C VAL A 25 -3.76 -7.72 -10.11
N ALA A 26 -4.43 -7.00 -11.03
CA ALA A 26 -4.57 -5.54 -10.95
C ALA A 26 -5.39 -5.08 -9.73
N GLU A 27 -6.41 -5.84 -9.34
CA GLU A 27 -7.19 -5.59 -8.12
C GLU A 27 -6.33 -5.68 -6.86
N LYS A 28 -5.35 -6.61 -6.80
CA LYS A 28 -4.43 -6.65 -5.67
C LYS A 28 -3.61 -5.36 -5.54
N PHE A 29 -3.16 -4.77 -6.63
CA PHE A 29 -2.38 -3.51 -6.58
C PHE A 29 -3.24 -2.26 -6.37
N THR A 30 -4.57 -2.37 -6.44
CA THR A 30 -5.48 -1.24 -6.30
C THR A 30 -6.35 -1.30 -5.05
N GLN A 31 -6.49 -2.46 -4.40
CA GLN A 31 -7.23 -2.60 -3.15
C GLN A 31 -6.38 -2.16 -1.95
N PRO A 32 -6.99 -1.51 -0.93
CA PRO A 32 -6.31 -1.19 0.32
C PRO A 32 -5.92 -2.48 1.05
N GLN A 33 -4.62 -2.64 1.32
CA GLN A 33 -4.06 -3.78 2.05
C GLN A 33 -3.44 -3.31 3.37
N SER A 34 -3.64 -4.05 4.46
CA SER A 34 -2.92 -3.74 5.70
C SER A 34 -1.46 -4.20 5.57
N GLY A 35 -0.53 -3.42 6.10
CA GLY A 35 0.89 -3.73 6.02
C GLY A 35 1.77 -2.47 6.00
N TRP A 36 3.01 -2.65 5.57
CA TRP A 36 4.01 -1.60 5.50
C TRP A 36 3.94 -0.83 4.20
N TYR A 37 3.96 0.49 4.32
CA TYR A 37 3.98 1.42 3.22
C TYR A 37 5.21 2.32 3.33
N GLN A 38 5.82 2.67 2.21
CA GLN A 38 6.82 3.75 2.18
C GLN A 38 6.20 5.05 2.67
N ILE A 39 7.04 5.92 3.26
CA ILE A 39 6.67 7.31 3.51
C ILE A 39 7.67 8.27 2.89
N SER A 40 7.16 9.38 2.37
CA SER A 40 7.95 10.55 2.04
C SER A 40 7.85 11.53 3.19
N VAL A 41 8.99 11.89 3.78
CA VAL A 41 9.09 12.80 4.92
C VAL A 41 9.37 14.21 4.45
N ASN A 42 8.71 15.20 5.05
CA ASN A 42 9.09 16.60 4.85
C ASN A 42 10.25 16.96 5.80
N PRO A 43 11.45 17.29 5.30
CA PRO A 43 12.61 17.61 6.15
C PRO A 43 12.41 18.83 7.05
N SER A 44 11.52 19.75 6.66
CA SER A 44 11.22 20.96 7.44
C SER A 44 10.20 20.72 8.55
N ALA A 45 9.47 19.61 8.49
CA ALA A 45 8.43 19.24 9.45
C ALA A 45 8.37 17.70 9.59
N PRO A 46 9.45 17.08 10.08
CA PRO A 46 9.64 15.64 10.02
C PRO A 46 8.57 14.86 10.79
N ASP A 47 8.11 15.38 11.92
CA ASP A 47 7.11 14.74 12.78
C ASP A 47 5.66 15.11 12.40
N ASP A 48 5.46 15.99 11.42
CA ASP A 48 4.13 16.41 11.02
C ASP A 48 3.50 15.39 10.08
N LYS A 49 2.67 14.50 10.65
CA LYS A 49 1.93 13.46 9.92
C LYS A 49 1.02 14.00 8.81
N SER A 50 0.69 15.29 8.83
CA SER A 50 -0.06 15.94 7.76
C SER A 50 0.81 16.28 6.54
N GLN A 51 2.13 16.30 6.72
CA GLN A 51 3.13 16.57 5.69
C GLN A 51 3.91 15.32 5.28
N GLN A 52 3.71 14.19 5.96
CA GLN A 52 4.22 12.89 5.56
C GLN A 52 3.27 12.23 4.57
N ILE A 53 3.75 11.91 3.38
CA ILE A 53 2.94 11.33 2.30
C ILE A 53 3.19 9.83 2.21
N ILE A 54 2.11 9.05 2.17
CA ILE A 54 2.16 7.59 2.02
C ILE A 54 2.52 7.24 0.59
N GLY A 55 3.52 6.38 0.42
CA GLY A 55 3.99 5.84 -0.85
C GLY A 55 3.34 4.50 -1.20
N GLY A 56 4.11 3.64 -1.88
CA GLY A 56 3.67 2.30 -2.27
C GLY A 56 3.56 1.35 -1.09
N PHE A 57 2.76 0.30 -1.26
CA PHE A 57 2.78 -0.87 -0.39
C PHE A 57 4.08 -1.64 -0.60
N GLU A 58 4.77 -1.98 0.48
CA GLU A 58 6.04 -2.69 0.44
C GLU A 58 5.85 -4.17 0.79
N SER A 59 5.23 -4.45 1.94
CA SER A 59 5.28 -5.77 2.56
C SER A 59 4.23 -5.94 3.67
N GLU A 60 3.70 -7.14 3.85
CA GLU A 60 2.93 -7.51 5.06
C GLU A 60 3.84 -7.82 6.26
N THR A 61 5.14 -8.06 6.00
CA THR A 61 6.16 -8.42 6.99
C THR A 61 6.89 -7.17 7.47
N ALA A 62 7.19 -7.12 8.76
CA ALA A 62 8.02 -6.08 9.37
C ALA A 62 9.37 -5.93 8.67
N PRO A 63 9.83 -4.69 8.38
CA PRO A 63 11.20 -4.45 7.98
C PRO A 63 12.15 -4.74 9.15
N ASN A 64 13.43 -4.96 8.86
CA ASN A 64 14.42 -5.23 9.89
C ASN A 64 14.68 -3.97 10.74
N GLU A 65 14.42 -4.11 12.03
CA GLU A 65 13.96 -3.03 12.91
C GLU A 65 15.05 -2.01 13.31
N GLU A 66 14.79 -0.74 13.00
CA GLU A 66 15.27 0.41 13.75
C GLU A 66 14.15 1.47 13.79
N ASN A 67 14.10 2.30 14.84
CA ASN A 67 13.20 3.45 14.87
C ASN A 67 13.53 4.36 13.69
N CYS A 68 12.51 4.65 12.87
CA CYS A 68 12.62 5.66 11.83
C CYS A 68 13.09 6.97 12.46
N ASN A 69 14.18 7.54 11.93
CA ASN A 69 14.53 8.91 12.29
C ASN A 69 13.81 9.83 11.32
N LEU A 70 12.65 10.33 11.73
CA LEU A 70 11.89 11.27 10.92
C LEU A 70 12.69 12.56 10.68
N GLU A 71 13.58 12.95 11.59
CA GLU A 71 14.32 14.22 11.54
C GLU A 71 15.47 14.27 10.52
N SER A 72 15.80 13.17 9.83
CA SER A 72 16.99 13.06 8.98
C SER A 72 16.67 12.65 7.53
N GLU A 73 17.13 13.44 6.57
CA GLU A 73 17.15 13.06 5.14
C GLU A 73 18.25 12.03 4.81
N GLU A 74 19.25 11.87 5.68
CA GLU A 74 20.39 10.96 5.48
C GLU A 74 20.13 9.53 5.99
N THR A 75 18.96 9.26 6.58
CA THR A 75 18.56 7.92 7.02
C THR A 75 17.85 7.16 5.89
N PRO A 76 17.92 5.81 5.87
CA PRO A 76 17.19 5.03 4.87
C PRO A 76 15.69 5.34 4.92
N PRO A 77 14.97 5.17 3.79
CA PRO A 77 13.57 5.56 3.68
C PRO A 77 12.74 4.93 4.80
N CYS A 78 11.85 5.72 5.38
CA CYS A 78 10.98 5.23 6.44
C CYS A 78 9.74 4.53 5.87
N GLN A 79 9.20 3.63 6.67
CA GLN A 79 7.98 2.90 6.40
C GLN A 79 7.01 3.08 7.56
N VAL A 80 5.72 2.98 7.27
CA VAL A 80 4.64 3.04 8.26
C VAL A 80 3.77 1.80 8.15
N HIS A 81 3.41 1.21 9.29
CA HIS A 81 2.49 0.08 9.32
C HIS A 81 1.04 0.55 9.45
N LEU A 82 0.24 0.32 8.41
CA LEU A 82 -1.15 0.73 8.35
C LEU A 82 -2.08 -0.48 8.48
N ASN A 83 -3.00 -0.41 9.43
CA ASN A 83 -4.16 -1.27 9.48
C ASN A 83 -5.29 -0.62 8.69
N LEU A 84 -5.63 -1.21 7.56
CA LEU A 84 -6.66 -0.74 6.64
C LEU A 84 -7.96 -1.55 6.73
N THR A 85 -8.15 -2.34 7.79
CA THR A 85 -9.35 -3.18 7.99
C THR A 85 -10.65 -2.36 7.90
N ASN A 86 -10.64 -1.13 8.39
CA ASN A 86 -11.80 -0.22 8.36
C ASN A 86 -11.61 0.95 7.39
N PHE A 87 -10.66 0.84 6.45
CA PHE A 87 -10.36 1.91 5.52
C PHE A 87 -11.52 2.10 4.52
N SER A 88 -12.01 3.33 4.40
CA SER A 88 -13.20 3.67 3.60
C SER A 88 -12.87 4.07 2.15
N GLY A 89 -11.58 4.21 1.80
CA GLY A 89 -11.14 4.59 0.46
C GLY A 89 -11.27 3.46 -0.56
N ALA A 90 -11.58 3.82 -1.81
CA ALA A 90 -11.74 2.87 -2.91
C ALA A 90 -10.40 2.35 -3.49
N ALA A 91 -9.28 2.97 -3.12
CA ALA A 91 -7.93 2.64 -3.60
C ALA A 91 -6.96 2.46 -2.41
N THR A 92 -5.68 2.17 -2.70
CA THR A 92 -4.61 2.19 -1.69
C THR A 92 -4.47 3.59 -1.07
N PRO A 93 -3.90 3.73 0.15
CA PRO A 93 -3.68 5.03 0.78
C PRO A 93 -2.54 5.83 0.16
N ALA A 94 -1.91 5.33 -0.91
CA ALA A 94 -0.81 5.99 -1.60
C ALA A 94 -1.21 7.40 -2.07
N GLY A 95 -0.35 8.39 -1.81
CA GLY A 95 -0.57 9.80 -2.11
C GLY A 95 -1.36 10.58 -1.05
N LEU A 96 -1.93 9.91 -0.03
CA LEU A 96 -2.54 10.59 1.11
C LEU A 96 -1.48 10.97 2.14
N SER A 97 -1.77 12.02 2.93
CA SER A 97 -1.01 12.25 4.16
C SER A 97 -1.29 11.14 5.17
N VAL A 98 -0.33 10.83 6.05
CA VAL A 98 -0.56 9.88 7.14
C VAL A 98 -1.72 10.33 8.02
N SER A 99 -1.85 11.63 8.27
CA SER A 99 -2.95 12.19 9.04
C SER A 99 -4.33 11.97 8.39
N ASP A 100 -4.42 12.11 7.06
CA ASP A 100 -5.69 11.92 6.35
C ASP A 100 -6.07 10.45 6.30
N ALA A 101 -5.13 9.58 5.94
CA ALA A 101 -5.36 8.14 5.83
C ALA A 101 -5.83 7.52 7.16
N THR A 102 -5.38 8.08 8.29
CA THR A 102 -5.71 7.60 9.64
C THR A 102 -6.80 8.39 10.35
N ASN A 103 -7.38 9.41 9.69
CA ASN A 103 -8.47 10.19 10.26
C ASN A 103 -9.77 9.36 10.27
N PRO A 104 -10.38 9.10 11.44
CA PRO A 104 -11.60 8.29 11.56
C PRO A 104 -12.81 8.86 10.84
N SER A 105 -12.80 10.15 10.52
CA SER A 105 -13.93 10.84 9.86
C SER A 105 -13.85 10.82 8.34
N THR A 106 -12.69 10.50 7.76
CA THR A 106 -12.48 10.49 6.30
C THR A 106 -12.20 9.09 5.81
N TYR A 107 -11.02 8.56 6.11
CA TYR A 107 -10.52 7.31 5.58
C TYR A 107 -10.47 6.17 6.59
N ASN A 108 -10.36 6.46 7.88
CA ASN A 108 -10.49 5.48 8.97
C ASN A 108 -9.52 4.28 8.89
N GLY A 109 -8.32 4.49 8.35
CA GLY A 109 -7.17 3.62 8.62
C GLY A 109 -6.62 3.83 10.03
N ALA A 110 -5.70 2.96 10.47
CA ALA A 110 -5.02 3.12 11.75
C ALA A 110 -3.52 2.88 11.64
N LEU A 111 -2.73 3.63 12.42
CA LEU A 111 -1.33 3.27 12.68
C LEU A 111 -1.32 2.05 13.59
N ASP A 112 -0.59 1.02 13.20
CA ASP A 112 -0.43 -0.17 14.00
C ASP A 112 0.93 -0.17 14.71
N MET A 113 0.88 0.28 15.97
CA MET A 113 2.04 0.39 16.86
C MET A 113 2.48 -0.97 17.45
N SER A 114 1.82 -2.08 17.09
CA SER A 114 2.25 -3.40 17.56
C SER A 114 3.57 -3.84 16.92
N GLN A 115 3.93 -3.25 15.78
CA GLN A 115 5.14 -3.55 15.04
C GLN A 115 6.29 -2.56 15.30
N SER A 116 6.01 -1.35 15.80
CA SER A 116 7.03 -0.39 16.22
C SER A 116 6.47 0.67 17.18
N SER A 117 7.36 1.33 17.94
CA SER A 117 6.97 2.22 19.05
C SER A 117 6.13 3.44 18.66
N ASP A 118 6.24 3.89 17.41
CA ASP A 118 5.53 5.05 16.85
C ASP A 118 4.71 4.69 15.59
N GLY A 119 4.72 3.42 15.17
CA GLY A 119 4.13 2.93 13.92
C GLY A 119 5.04 3.09 12.70
N TYR A 120 6.25 3.62 12.87
CA TYR A 120 7.25 3.81 11.82
C TYR A 120 8.47 2.90 12.02
N ALA A 121 9.10 2.48 10.92
CA ALA A 121 10.32 1.70 10.92
C ALA A 121 11.20 2.09 9.73
N ARG A 122 12.49 1.78 9.77
CA ARG A 122 13.40 1.97 8.63
C ARG A 122 13.20 0.87 7.59
N GLN A 123 13.30 1.23 6.31
CA GLN A 123 13.50 0.27 5.22
C GLN A 123 14.95 -0.22 5.24
N GLU A 124 15.19 -1.51 4.99
CA GLU A 124 16.55 -2.00 4.74
C GLU A 124 17.12 -1.44 3.44
N GLU A 125 18.40 -1.11 3.43
CA GLU A 125 19.15 -0.98 2.17
C GLU A 125 19.34 -2.39 1.59
N GLU A 126 18.88 -2.61 0.34
CA GLU A 126 19.12 -3.84 -0.43
C GLU A 126 20.60 -4.07 -0.77
#